data_AF-A0A968MPD0-F1
#
_entry.id   AF-A0A968MPD0-F1
#
_cell.length_a   1.000
_cell.length_b   1.000
_cell.length_c   1.000
_cell.angle_alpha   90.00
_cell.angle_beta   90.00
_cell.angle_gamma   90.00
#
_symmetry.space_group_name_H-M   'P 1'
#
loop_
_entity.id
_entity.type
_entity.pdbx_description
1 polymer ?
#
loop_
_entity_poly.entity_id
_entity_poly.type
_entity_poly.pdbx_seq_one_letter_code
_entity_poly.pdbx_strand_id
1 'polypeptide(L)'
;MRSTYAFALLGLTVASGSPVQAAEPPMPRIFQGSQQFGQGEWQIDILSSSLPEAQSMPKNMSMCFENITKLASTSGPRKGPECPSKVLKDTPQLAMFESSCQGTTTKVTVKKETERSFLVDSTSVMTGGERFDFKARYRYKGACSKPGASVKVQGSSEQCQAMKLQLAELDPKTMCADAPPGGKAACEDQIKAARASIEAICGAGN
;
A
#
# COMPACT_ATOMS: atom_id res chain seq x y z
N MET A 1 0.17 -76.23 31.62
CA MET A 1 1.58 -75.79 31.56
C MET A 1 1.68 -74.66 30.54
N ARG A 2 2.19 -73.48 30.98
CA ARG A 2 3.05 -72.47 30.29
C ARG A 2 2.74 -72.13 28.80
N SER A 3 2.79 -70.91 28.27
CA SER A 3 3.00 -69.52 28.72
C SER A 3 3.00 -68.65 27.43
N THR A 4 2.45 -67.43 27.47
CA THR A 4 2.88 -66.16 26.79
C THR A 4 3.17 -66.20 25.26
N TYR A 5 2.63 -65.32 24.39
CA TYR A 5 2.93 -63.89 24.28
C TYR A 5 1.83 -63.08 23.59
N ALA A 6 1.58 -61.90 24.17
CA ALA A 6 0.83 -60.80 23.59
C ALA A 6 1.70 -59.99 22.63
N PHE A 7 1.12 -59.51 21.52
CA PHE A 7 1.58 -58.33 20.80
C PHE A 7 0.37 -57.47 20.45
N ALA A 8 0.18 -56.42 21.24
CA ALA A 8 -0.73 -55.33 20.95
C ALA A 8 -0.07 -54.41 19.90
N LEU A 9 -0.68 -54.29 18.72
CA LEU A 9 -0.31 -53.29 17.73
C LEU A 9 -0.96 -51.96 18.12
N LEU A 10 -0.13 -51.03 18.61
CA LEU A 10 -0.46 -49.62 18.75
C LEU A 10 -0.76 -49.04 17.36
N GLY A 11 -2.02 -48.70 17.11
CA GLY A 11 -2.41 -47.84 15.99
C GLY A 11 -1.98 -46.40 16.27
N LEU A 12 -0.96 -45.93 15.56
CA LEU A 12 -0.65 -44.50 15.46
C LEU A 12 -1.77 -43.82 14.65
N THR A 13 -2.69 -43.15 15.34
CA THR A 13 -3.55 -42.14 14.71
C THR A 13 -2.73 -40.88 14.46
N VAL A 14 -2.31 -40.67 13.21
CA VAL A 14 -1.75 -39.40 12.76
C VAL A 14 -2.87 -38.37 12.80
N ALA A 15 -2.85 -37.51 13.81
CA ALA A 15 -3.72 -36.34 13.89
C ALA A 15 -3.39 -35.42 12.70
N SER A 16 -4.28 -35.41 11.71
CA SER A 16 -4.27 -34.45 10.62
C SER A 16 -4.72 -33.11 11.20
N GLY A 17 -3.76 -32.33 11.70
CA GLY A 17 -3.97 -30.93 12.00
C GLY A 17 -4.27 -30.19 10.70
N SER A 18 -5.54 -29.84 10.49
CA SER A 18 -5.92 -28.94 9.41
C SER A 18 -5.14 -27.63 9.56
N PRO A 19 -4.56 -27.08 8.48
CA PRO A 19 -3.99 -25.74 8.54
C PRO A 19 -5.11 -24.77 8.94
N VAL A 20 -4.91 -24.08 10.07
CA VAL A 20 -5.73 -22.93 10.45
C VAL A 20 -5.54 -21.89 9.33
N GLN A 21 -6.47 -21.86 8.39
CA GLN A 21 -6.64 -20.74 7.49
C GLN A 21 -7.04 -19.57 8.37
N ALA A 22 -6.09 -18.65 8.60
CA ALA A 22 -6.38 -17.38 9.22
C ALA A 22 -7.48 -16.72 8.39
N ALA A 23 -8.70 -16.70 8.94
CA ALA A 23 -9.85 -16.09 8.29
C ALA A 23 -9.50 -14.63 7.99
N GLU A 24 -9.65 -14.22 6.74
CA GLU A 24 -9.49 -12.80 6.38
C GLU A 24 -10.40 -11.96 7.30
N PRO A 25 -9.87 -10.89 7.92
CA PRO A 25 -10.67 -10.06 8.80
C PRO A 25 -11.87 -9.50 8.02
N PRO A 26 -13.07 -9.51 8.61
CA PRO A 26 -14.27 -9.08 7.90
C PRO A 26 -14.15 -7.62 7.44
N MET A 27 -14.54 -7.36 6.18
CA MET A 27 -14.53 -6.02 5.61
C MET A 27 -15.39 -5.07 6.46
N PRO A 28 -14.89 -3.87 6.82
CA PRO A 28 -15.65 -2.88 7.57
C PRO A 28 -17.00 -2.52 6.93
N ARG A 29 -18.03 -2.31 7.76
CA ARG A 29 -19.41 -2.01 7.31
C ARG A 29 -19.52 -0.74 6.49
N ILE A 30 -18.66 0.23 6.71
CA ILE A 30 -18.58 1.46 5.91
C ILE A 30 -18.27 1.18 4.41
N PHE A 31 -17.61 0.06 4.12
CA PHE A 31 -17.28 -0.36 2.76
C PHE A 31 -18.26 -1.42 2.22
N GLN A 32 -19.16 -1.95 3.04
CA GLN A 32 -20.17 -2.89 2.57
C GLN A 32 -21.09 -2.21 1.56
N GLY A 33 -21.24 -2.82 0.39
CA GLY A 33 -21.97 -2.25 -0.75
C GLY A 33 -21.14 -1.32 -1.65
N SER A 34 -19.94 -0.90 -1.23
CA SER A 34 -18.97 -0.26 -2.12
C SER A 34 -18.23 -1.34 -2.90
N GLN A 35 -18.70 -1.64 -4.11
CA GLN A 35 -17.99 -2.55 -5.02
C GLN A 35 -16.59 -2.01 -5.42
N GLN A 36 -16.31 -0.74 -5.12
CA GLN A 36 -15.11 -0.04 -5.56
C GLN A 36 -14.00 -0.01 -4.50
N PHE A 37 -14.30 -0.30 -3.24
CA PHE A 37 -13.27 -0.28 -2.20
C PHE A 37 -12.27 -1.42 -2.44
N GLY A 38 -10.97 -1.08 -2.51
CA GLY A 38 -9.92 -2.01 -2.88
C GLY A 38 -9.76 -2.27 -4.39
N GLN A 39 -10.52 -1.56 -5.24
CA GLN A 39 -10.46 -1.69 -6.70
C GLN A 39 -10.34 -0.32 -7.39
N GLY A 40 -9.80 -0.33 -8.62
CA GLY A 40 -9.66 0.84 -9.47
C GLY A 40 -8.76 1.95 -8.92
N GLU A 41 -8.95 3.16 -9.46
CA GLU A 41 -8.14 4.34 -9.17
C GLU A 41 -8.82 5.23 -8.12
N TRP A 42 -8.06 5.57 -7.08
CA TRP A 42 -8.48 6.42 -5.98
C TRP A 42 -7.58 7.64 -5.88
N GLN A 43 -8.16 8.82 -5.96
CA GLN A 43 -7.48 10.08 -5.67
C GLN A 43 -7.42 10.30 -4.16
N ILE A 44 -6.26 10.66 -3.64
CA ILE A 44 -5.99 11.04 -2.26
C ILE A 44 -5.63 12.51 -2.25
N ASP A 45 -6.41 13.29 -1.49
CA ASP A 45 -6.10 14.66 -1.16
C ASP A 45 -5.62 14.72 0.29
N ILE A 46 -4.36 15.06 0.51
CA ILE A 46 -3.82 15.27 1.86
C ILE A 46 -4.31 16.64 2.34
N LEU A 47 -5.23 16.63 3.31
CA LEU A 47 -5.84 17.85 3.85
C LEU A 47 -4.98 18.46 4.95
N SER A 48 -4.37 17.63 5.79
CA SER A 48 -3.40 18.07 6.79
C SER A 48 -2.47 16.93 7.19
N SER A 49 -1.25 17.26 7.58
CA SER A 49 -0.33 16.34 8.22
C SER A 49 0.58 17.10 9.17
N SER A 50 0.83 16.55 10.36
CA SER A 50 1.82 17.10 11.29
C SER A 50 3.22 16.49 11.10
N LEU A 51 3.36 15.49 10.23
CA LEU A 51 4.67 14.93 9.85
C LEU A 51 5.47 15.96 9.04
N PRO A 52 6.70 16.32 9.44
CA PRO A 52 7.57 17.20 8.65
C PRO A 52 7.77 16.69 7.21
N GLU A 53 7.93 15.39 7.03
CA GLU A 53 8.14 14.75 5.73
C GLU A 53 6.90 14.83 4.84
N ALA A 54 5.70 14.93 5.42
CA ALA A 54 4.47 15.10 4.66
C ALA A 54 4.32 16.51 4.05
N GLN A 55 5.21 17.44 4.39
CA GLN A 55 5.30 18.74 3.73
C GLN A 55 5.86 18.60 2.30
N SER A 56 6.77 17.65 2.06
CA SER A 56 7.32 17.39 0.72
C SER A 56 6.43 16.48 -0.13
N MET A 57 5.52 15.73 0.51
CA MET A 57 4.56 14.89 -0.20
C MET A 57 3.59 15.73 -1.05
N PRO A 58 3.22 15.23 -2.25
CA PRO A 58 2.23 15.88 -3.07
C PRO A 58 0.89 15.93 -2.33
N LYS A 59 0.26 17.11 -2.30
CA LYS A 59 -1.07 17.29 -1.69
C LYS A 59 -2.16 16.49 -2.40
N ASN A 60 -1.91 16.14 -3.66
CA ASN A 60 -2.83 15.37 -4.49
C ASN A 60 -2.09 14.25 -5.20
N MET A 61 -2.53 13.02 -4.98
CA MET A 61 -2.02 11.84 -5.64
C MET A 61 -3.16 10.90 -6.00
N SER A 62 -2.97 10.00 -6.96
CA SER A 62 -3.89 8.90 -7.20
C SER A 62 -3.18 7.57 -7.04
N MET A 63 -3.93 6.55 -6.65
CA MET A 63 -3.42 5.19 -6.48
C MET A 63 -4.33 4.22 -7.21
N CYS A 64 -3.72 3.31 -7.96
CA CYS A 64 -4.42 2.17 -8.53
C CYS A 64 -4.29 0.97 -7.59
N PHE A 65 -5.37 0.62 -6.89
CA PHE A 65 -5.36 -0.48 -5.93
C PHE A 65 -5.07 -1.84 -6.58
N GLU A 66 -5.52 -2.06 -7.82
CA GLU A 66 -5.26 -3.30 -8.55
C GLU A 66 -3.76 -3.50 -8.82
N ASN A 67 -3.05 -2.42 -9.19
CA ASN A 67 -1.60 -2.46 -9.39
C ASN A 67 -0.85 -2.67 -8.07
N ILE A 68 -1.32 -2.07 -6.97
CA ILE A 68 -0.75 -2.28 -5.63
C ILE A 68 -0.91 -3.74 -5.19
N THR A 69 -2.12 -4.30 -5.33
CA THR A 69 -2.41 -5.70 -4.97
C THR A 69 -1.59 -6.67 -5.82
N LYS A 70 -1.49 -6.41 -7.13
CA LYS A 70 -0.63 -7.20 -8.03
C LYS A 70 0.84 -7.15 -7.57
N LEU A 71 1.36 -5.97 -7.26
CA LEU A 71 2.73 -5.83 -6.76
C LEU A 71 2.92 -6.58 -5.43
N ALA A 72 1.99 -6.43 -4.49
CA ALA A 72 2.02 -7.10 -3.20
C ALA A 72 2.05 -8.64 -3.34
N SER A 73 1.25 -9.19 -4.27
CA SER A 73 1.23 -10.64 -4.54
C SER A 73 2.55 -11.17 -5.11
N THR A 74 3.30 -10.35 -5.84
CA THR A 74 4.60 -10.74 -6.43
C THR A 74 5.77 -10.64 -5.45
N SER A 75 5.64 -9.84 -4.39
CA SER A 75 6.71 -9.59 -3.40
C SER A 75 6.81 -10.64 -2.28
N GLY A 76 5.99 -11.69 -2.31
CA GLY A 76 5.95 -12.74 -1.28
C GLY A 76 5.32 -12.26 0.05
N PRO A 77 5.09 -13.17 1.02
CA PRO A 77 4.49 -12.81 2.30
C PRO A 77 5.42 -11.88 3.08
N ARG A 78 4.89 -10.71 3.48
CA ARG A 78 5.62 -9.77 4.34
C ARG A 78 5.85 -10.42 5.71
N LYS A 79 7.10 -10.74 6.03
CA LYS A 79 7.54 -11.14 7.37
C LYS A 79 7.66 -9.90 8.27
N GLY A 80 6.52 -9.26 8.56
CA GLY A 80 6.43 -8.16 9.52
C GLY A 80 5.90 -8.65 10.86
N PRO A 81 6.13 -7.91 11.97
CA PRO A 81 5.41 -8.15 13.21
C PRO A 81 3.90 -8.04 12.95
N GLU A 82 3.12 -8.96 13.51
CA GLU A 82 1.67 -8.82 13.48
C GLU A 82 1.28 -7.59 14.32
N CYS A 83 0.59 -6.65 13.69
CA CYS A 83 0.03 -5.49 14.36
C CYS A 83 -1.40 -5.81 14.76
N PRO A 84 -1.69 -6.10 16.05
CA PRO A 84 -3.07 -6.30 16.47
C PRO A 84 -3.87 -5.03 16.19
N SER A 85 -5.02 -5.23 15.53
CA SER A 85 -5.99 -4.17 15.28
C SER A 85 -7.26 -4.44 16.06
N LYS A 86 -7.85 -3.38 16.59
CA LYS A 86 -9.09 -3.37 17.35
C LYS A 86 -10.08 -2.47 16.63
N VAL A 87 -11.26 -3.01 16.34
CA VAL A 87 -12.38 -2.22 15.87
C VAL A 87 -12.99 -1.49 17.07
N LEU A 88 -12.99 -0.16 17.04
CA LEU A 88 -13.60 0.69 18.08
C LEU A 88 -15.06 1.02 17.74
N LYS A 89 -15.35 1.20 16.46
CA LYS A 89 -16.69 1.49 15.94
C LYS A 89 -16.78 1.02 14.49
N ASP A 90 -17.92 0.43 14.11
CA ASP A 90 -18.14 -0.01 12.74
C ASP A 90 -19.61 0.13 12.34
N THR A 91 -19.90 1.17 11.57
CA THR A 91 -21.23 1.48 11.05
C THR A 91 -21.15 1.76 9.55
N PRO A 92 -22.28 1.78 8.82
CA PRO A 92 -22.30 2.12 7.40
C PRO A 92 -21.74 3.52 7.04
N GLN A 93 -21.58 4.41 8.02
CA GLN A 93 -21.14 5.80 7.81
C GLN A 93 -19.82 6.15 8.50
N LEU A 94 -19.39 5.33 9.45
CA LEU A 94 -18.24 5.60 10.30
C LEU A 94 -17.58 4.29 10.74
N ALA A 95 -16.30 4.17 10.46
CA ALA A 95 -15.47 3.12 11.03
C ALA A 95 -14.31 3.74 11.82
N MET A 96 -13.98 3.14 12.96
CA MET A 96 -12.88 3.56 13.81
C MET A 96 -12.06 2.33 14.20
N PHE A 97 -10.76 2.40 14.00
CA PHE A 97 -9.82 1.32 14.30
C PHE A 97 -8.70 1.85 15.16
N GLU A 98 -8.17 0.99 16.01
CA GLU A 98 -6.92 1.22 16.74
C GLU A 98 -5.98 0.07 16.42
N SER A 99 -4.73 0.38 16.07
CA SER A 99 -3.69 -0.63 15.88
C SER A 99 -2.46 -0.25 16.69
N SER A 100 -1.83 -1.22 17.33
CA SER A 100 -0.57 -1.01 18.03
C SER A 100 0.55 -1.81 17.35
N CYS A 101 1.58 -1.11 16.89
CA CYS A 101 2.73 -1.68 16.20
C CYS A 101 4.02 -1.16 16.84
N GLN A 102 4.85 -2.02 17.43
CA GLN A 102 6.21 -1.68 17.87
C GLN A 102 6.31 -0.34 18.64
N GLY A 103 5.41 -0.11 19.59
CA GLY A 103 5.41 1.12 20.40
C GLY A 103 4.68 2.31 19.77
N THR A 104 4.07 2.15 18.59
CA THR A 104 3.19 3.16 18.01
C THR A 104 1.74 2.70 18.08
N THR A 105 0.88 3.49 18.72
CA THR A 105 -0.56 3.27 18.71
C THR A 105 -1.19 4.24 17.71
N THR A 106 -1.85 3.69 16.69
CA THR A 106 -2.51 4.46 15.64
C THR A 106 -4.02 4.29 15.75
N LYS A 107 -4.74 5.41 15.83
CA LYS A 107 -6.20 5.48 15.75
C LYS A 107 -6.58 6.03 14.39
N VAL A 108 -7.35 5.26 13.63
CA VAL A 108 -7.86 5.65 12.32
C VAL A 108 -9.36 5.80 12.41
N THR A 109 -9.88 6.93 11.94
CA THR A 109 -11.30 7.21 11.74
C THR A 109 -11.56 7.37 10.25
N VAL A 110 -12.47 6.56 9.73
CA VAL A 110 -12.94 6.63 8.34
C VAL A 110 -14.41 7.07 8.37
N LYS A 111 -14.73 8.19 7.73
CA LYS A 111 -16.08 8.71 7.59
C LYS A 111 -16.49 8.70 6.13
N LYS A 112 -17.69 8.19 5.84
CA LYS A 112 -18.27 8.24 4.51
C LYS A 112 -18.79 9.65 4.26
N GLU A 113 -18.31 10.27 3.18
CA GLU A 113 -18.83 11.56 2.72
C GLU A 113 -19.85 11.34 1.59
N THR A 114 -19.56 10.42 0.67
CA THR A 114 -20.46 9.96 -0.39
C THR A 114 -20.22 8.47 -0.67
N GLU A 115 -20.97 7.86 -1.59
CA GLU A 115 -20.71 6.49 -2.06
C GLU A 115 -19.31 6.29 -2.69
N ARG A 116 -18.65 7.38 -3.10
CA ARG A 116 -17.35 7.38 -3.79
C ARG A 116 -16.29 8.22 -3.08
N SER A 117 -16.56 8.70 -1.87
CA SER A 117 -15.65 9.58 -1.12
C SER A 117 -15.64 9.25 0.36
N PHE A 118 -14.44 9.11 0.91
CA PHE A 118 -14.22 8.88 2.33
C PHE A 118 -13.23 9.91 2.88
N LEU A 119 -13.53 10.42 4.07
CA LEU A 119 -12.60 11.20 4.86
C LEU A 119 -11.88 10.26 5.84
N VAL A 120 -10.56 10.26 5.81
CA VAL A 120 -9.71 9.49 6.72
C VAL A 120 -8.97 10.47 7.62
N ASP A 121 -9.08 10.24 8.92
CA ASP A 121 -8.37 10.94 9.97
C ASP A 121 -7.57 9.90 10.77
N SER A 122 -6.27 10.13 10.95
CA SER A 122 -5.37 9.21 11.62
C SER A 122 -4.55 9.96 12.64
N THR A 123 -4.52 9.45 13.86
CA THR A 123 -3.63 9.90 14.93
C THR A 123 -2.74 8.75 15.34
N SER A 124 -1.43 8.92 15.22
CA SER A 124 -0.42 7.99 15.70
C SER A 124 0.30 8.59 16.92
N VAL A 125 0.46 7.78 17.97
CA VAL A 125 1.21 8.15 19.19
C VAL A 125 2.34 7.16 19.35
N MET A 126 3.58 7.63 19.31
CA MET A 126 4.78 6.83 19.50
C MET A 126 5.15 6.67 20.98
N THR A 127 5.93 5.65 21.30
CA THR A 127 6.62 5.52 22.58
C THR A 127 7.47 6.78 22.80
N GLY A 128 7.19 7.52 23.87
CA GLY A 128 7.78 8.85 24.12
C GLY A 128 6.77 9.99 24.03
N GLY A 129 5.55 9.72 23.58
CA GLY A 129 4.45 10.69 23.58
C GLY A 129 4.38 11.59 22.36
N GLU A 130 5.32 11.44 21.42
CA GLU A 130 5.26 12.12 20.13
C GLU A 130 4.00 11.69 19.36
N ARG A 131 3.33 12.69 18.76
CA ARG A 131 2.04 12.52 18.12
C ARG A 131 2.09 13.02 16.68
N PHE A 132 1.54 12.20 15.79
CA PHE A 132 1.35 12.54 14.38
C PHE A 132 -0.13 12.48 14.02
N ASP A 133 -0.61 13.55 13.41
CA ASP A 133 -1.96 13.64 12.89
C ASP A 133 -1.89 13.71 11.37
N PHE A 134 -2.73 12.94 10.70
CA PHE A 134 -2.83 12.88 9.25
C PHE A 134 -4.30 12.85 8.86
N LYS A 135 -4.70 13.75 7.97
CA LYS A 135 -6.06 13.79 7.43
C LYS A 135 -6.00 13.82 5.92
N ALA A 136 -6.74 12.92 5.29
CA ALA A 136 -6.84 12.85 3.86
C ALA A 136 -8.25 12.50 3.40
N ARG A 137 -8.59 12.95 2.19
CA ARG A 137 -9.83 12.58 1.51
C ARG A 137 -9.51 11.64 0.37
N TYR A 138 -10.23 10.53 0.31
CA TYR A 138 -10.13 9.50 -0.72
C TYR A 138 -11.33 9.61 -1.65
N ARG A 139 -11.11 9.71 -2.96
CA ARG A 139 -12.16 9.86 -3.98
C ARG A 139 -11.97 8.85 -5.11
N TYR A 140 -12.97 8.02 -5.37
CA TYR A 140 -12.92 7.03 -6.44
C TYR A 140 -13.01 7.70 -7.83
N LYS A 141 -12.00 7.49 -8.66
CA LYS A 141 -11.89 8.08 -10.01
C LYS A 141 -12.39 7.18 -11.12
N GLY A 142 -12.51 5.87 -10.88
CA GLY A 142 -12.95 4.90 -11.88
C GLY A 142 -12.01 3.71 -11.97
N ALA A 143 -12.03 2.99 -13.08
CA ALA A 143 -11.06 1.93 -13.37
C ALA A 143 -9.63 2.50 -13.43
N CYS A 144 -8.63 1.65 -13.19
CA CYS A 144 -7.24 2.07 -13.29
C CYS A 144 -6.87 2.50 -14.71
N SER A 145 -6.33 3.72 -14.85
CA SER A 145 -5.86 4.22 -16.14
C SER A 145 -4.46 3.69 -16.49
N LYS A 146 -4.33 2.94 -17.61
CA LYS A 146 -3.12 2.33 -18.21
C LYS A 146 -2.15 1.56 -17.26
N PRO A 147 -1.52 0.48 -17.73
CA PRO A 147 -0.52 -0.25 -16.93
C PRO A 147 0.73 0.62 -16.70
N GLY A 148 1.25 0.64 -15.46
CA GLY A 148 2.58 1.22 -15.20
C GLY A 148 2.78 1.76 -13.78
N ALA A 149 1.97 2.73 -13.37
CA ALA A 149 2.13 3.38 -12.07
C ALA A 149 1.06 2.94 -11.06
N SER A 150 1.50 2.41 -9.92
CA SER A 150 0.63 2.14 -8.77
C SER A 150 0.23 3.42 -8.04
N VAL A 151 1.05 4.46 -8.15
CA VAL A 151 0.85 5.79 -7.57
C VAL A 151 1.15 6.83 -8.65
N LYS A 152 0.26 7.80 -8.82
CA LYS A 152 0.45 8.94 -9.71
C LYS A 152 0.34 10.23 -8.92
N VAL A 153 1.08 11.22 -9.36
CA VAL A 153 0.97 12.60 -8.91
C VAL A 153 0.27 13.37 -10.02
N GLN A 154 -0.50 14.40 -9.67
CA GLN A 154 -1.09 15.27 -10.67
C GLN A 154 0.01 15.91 -11.55
N GLY A 155 -0.11 15.82 -12.87
CA GLY A 155 0.95 16.27 -13.79
C GLY A 155 1.23 17.77 -13.77
N SER A 156 0.31 18.56 -13.22
CA SER A 156 0.43 20.01 -13.00
C SER A 156 0.97 20.36 -11.61
N SER A 157 1.24 19.40 -10.73
CA SER A 157 1.76 19.69 -9.39
C SER A 157 3.22 20.17 -9.45
N GLU A 158 3.61 20.97 -8.46
CA GLU A 158 5.00 21.40 -8.29
C GLU A 158 5.95 20.20 -8.18
N GLN A 159 5.53 19.12 -7.51
CA GLN A 159 6.30 17.88 -7.44
C GLN A 159 6.52 17.27 -8.83
N CYS A 160 5.50 17.18 -9.67
CA CYS A 160 5.69 16.64 -11.02
C CYS A 160 6.55 17.57 -11.88
N GLN A 161 6.44 18.88 -11.71
CA GLN A 161 7.34 19.83 -12.38
C GLN A 161 8.80 19.63 -11.92
N ALA A 162 9.05 19.49 -10.63
CA ALA A 162 10.38 19.19 -10.10
C ALA A 162 10.93 17.85 -10.62
N MET A 163 10.10 16.80 -10.68
CA MET A 163 10.48 15.50 -11.24
C MET A 163 10.77 15.59 -12.76
N LYS A 164 10.01 16.40 -13.50
CA LYS A 164 10.27 16.66 -14.93
C LYS A 164 11.57 17.43 -15.16
N LEU A 165 11.93 18.34 -14.25
CA LEU A 165 13.23 19.00 -14.29
C LEU A 165 14.37 18.00 -14.07
N GLN A 166 14.24 17.12 -13.08
CA GLN A 166 15.22 16.03 -12.87
C GLN A 166 15.30 15.08 -14.08
N LEU A 167 14.18 14.77 -14.73
CA LEU A 167 14.16 13.98 -15.97
C LEU A 167 14.96 14.62 -17.10
N ALA A 168 14.97 15.95 -17.20
CA ALA A 168 15.73 16.65 -18.22
C ALA A 168 17.25 16.51 -18.02
N GLU A 169 17.69 16.31 -16.77
CA GLU A 169 19.10 16.06 -16.43
C GLU A 169 19.53 14.61 -16.72
N LEU A 170 18.58 13.67 -16.81
CA LEU A 170 18.82 12.26 -17.11
C LEU A 170 18.88 12.01 -18.63
N ASP A 171 19.87 12.55 -19.33
CA ASP A 171 20.14 12.19 -20.74
C ASP A 171 20.91 10.85 -20.80
N PRO A 172 20.33 9.77 -21.39
CA PRO A 172 21.02 8.48 -21.50
C PRO A 172 22.40 8.58 -22.19
N LYS A 173 22.56 9.51 -23.13
CA LYS A 173 23.81 9.63 -23.90
C LYS A 173 24.94 10.25 -23.08
N THR A 174 24.63 11.19 -22.20
CA THR A 174 25.63 11.85 -21.34
C THR A 174 25.93 10.99 -20.12
N MET A 175 24.90 10.44 -19.49
CA MET A 175 24.99 9.60 -18.30
C MET A 175 25.73 8.28 -18.55
N CYS A 176 25.62 7.72 -19.76
CA CYS A 176 26.27 6.45 -20.14
C CYS A 176 27.53 6.65 -21.01
N ALA A 177 28.07 7.87 -21.08
CA ALA A 177 29.24 8.16 -21.90
C ALA A 177 30.46 7.34 -21.48
N ASP A 178 30.67 7.19 -20.16
CA ASP A 178 31.81 6.48 -19.57
C ASP A 178 31.50 5.01 -19.20
N ALA A 179 30.41 4.47 -19.73
CA ALA A 179 30.05 3.07 -19.47
C ALA A 179 31.12 2.11 -20.02
N PRO A 180 31.42 0.99 -19.31
CA PRO A 180 32.43 0.04 -19.75
C PRO A 180 32.10 -0.57 -21.12
N PRO A 181 33.10 -1.08 -21.86
CA PRO A 181 32.89 -1.70 -23.17
C PRO A 181 31.83 -2.81 -23.11
N GLY A 182 30.79 -2.70 -23.95
CA GLY A 182 29.64 -3.62 -23.95
C GLY A 182 28.52 -3.28 -22.95
N GLY A 183 28.74 -2.36 -22.00
CA GLY A 183 27.76 -1.95 -20.99
C GLY A 183 26.91 -0.73 -21.37
N LYS A 184 27.28 0.01 -22.41
CA LYS A 184 26.60 1.25 -22.81
C LYS A 184 25.11 1.05 -23.13
N ALA A 185 24.78 0.04 -23.92
CA ALA A 185 23.38 -0.25 -24.26
C ALA A 185 22.54 -0.59 -23.03
N ALA A 186 23.08 -1.40 -22.11
CA ALA A 186 22.40 -1.75 -20.87
C ALA A 186 22.20 -0.53 -19.95
N CYS A 187 23.19 0.36 -19.87
CA CYS A 187 23.08 1.63 -19.14
C CYS A 187 21.99 2.52 -19.75
N GLU A 188 21.98 2.70 -21.08
CA GLU A 188 20.99 3.53 -21.76
C GLU A 188 19.57 2.99 -21.55
N ASP A 189 19.38 1.67 -21.58
CA ASP A 189 18.08 1.04 -21.37
C ASP A 189 17.61 1.17 -19.90
N GLN A 190 18.51 1.09 -18.93
CA GLN A 190 18.19 1.38 -17.52
C GLN A 190 17.72 2.82 -17.34
N ILE A 191 18.40 3.78 -17.97
CA ILE A 191 18.00 5.20 -17.87
C ILE A 191 16.67 5.44 -18.58
N LYS A 192 16.45 4.86 -19.77
CA LYS A 192 15.14 4.93 -20.44
C LYS A 192 14.02 4.36 -19.57
N ALA A 193 14.25 3.22 -18.91
CA ALA A 193 13.29 2.62 -18.00
C ALA A 193 13.01 3.53 -16.78
N ALA A 194 14.05 4.12 -16.19
CA ALA A 194 13.91 5.08 -15.10
C ALA A 194 13.10 6.31 -15.53
N ARG A 195 13.37 6.84 -16.73
CA ARG A 195 12.63 7.98 -17.28
C ARG A 195 11.15 7.66 -17.48
N ALA A 196 10.85 6.52 -18.11
CA ALA A 196 9.48 6.05 -18.32
C ALA A 196 8.73 5.85 -16.98
N SER A 197 9.42 5.39 -15.93
CA SER A 197 8.86 5.26 -14.59
C SER A 197 8.45 6.62 -14.00
N ILE A 198 9.34 7.63 -14.07
CA ILE A 198 9.04 8.98 -13.58
C ILE A 198 7.91 9.62 -14.37
N GLU A 199 7.90 9.48 -15.70
CA GLU A 199 6.80 9.94 -16.56
C GLU A 199 5.46 9.27 -16.20
N ALA A 200 5.47 7.97 -15.90
CA ALA A 200 4.29 7.24 -15.47
C ALA A 200 3.75 7.73 -14.11
N ILE A 201 4.64 8.10 -13.18
CA ILE A 201 4.26 8.70 -11.89
C ILE A 201 3.67 10.09 -12.11
N CYS A 202 4.23 10.88 -13.01
CA CYS A 202 3.80 12.25 -13.28
C CYS A 202 2.42 12.37 -13.94
N GLY A 203 1.80 11.26 -14.35
CA GLY A 203 0.52 11.28 -15.06
C GLY A 203 0.59 11.96 -16.44
N ALA A 204 -0.26 11.53 -17.37
CA ALA A 204 -0.49 12.34 -18.56
C ALA A 204 -1.29 13.57 -18.12
N GLY A 205 -0.66 14.74 -18.11
CA GLY A 205 -1.35 16.00 -17.86
C GLY A 205 -2.46 16.16 -18.90
N ASN A 206 -3.70 16.24 -18.44
CA ASN A 206 -4.79 16.89 -19.18
C ASN A 206 -4.99 18.27 -18.57
#